data_AF-A0A067LZW8-F1
#
_entry.id   AF-A0A067LZW8-F1
#
_cell.length_a   1.000
_cell.length_b   1.000
_cell.length_c   1.000
_cell.angle_alpha   90.00
_cell.angle_beta   90.00
_cell.angle_gamma   90.00
#
_symmetry.space_group_name_H-M   'P 1'
#
loop_
_entity.id
_entity.type
_entity.pdbx_description
1 polymer ?
#
loop_
_entity_poly.entity_id
_entity_poly.type
_entity_poly.pdbx_seq_one_letter_code
_entity_poly.pdbx_strand_id
1 'polypeptide(L)'
;MVPPDGFTNANPNLPTKSSEMGSFYAVTAPILRLPDEILIDIFLCITKARVPALYALSLVCRRLHLLIKHCPVLWSAIELYPRRRTSSPIELKLSRWLARIGASRFSVKINSSFPKSNYIDHLLLFGNDISTGATSLITAQLRECLHRCEELSIRAYFNELSDFFLSCTGFAPQLQKISVSAITHNGSFLVNEHVQALPFLIHFKANPGVELNLDDCFPQLSQSLALSLTSLTLDLESGRSNVQLLSLLESCPNLHDLLVELGDTVTIASTPASNLQPSALLPYLTSISLKGLKNTADLLPYLVMPTLQYLALDVFEPTLGVRNALESTLRACCNTLSSITLTDKSHSAHNPCIPPVDYSDVIDFPSVVEFSFTNASDFVYPVIQKMLLPGVENLTLGNTAPSIIFRLLTSSLTIVSADFCNTSGFVSPWVQTPHILPFSTPTLRSLTVSRGTHSVDMLDFLDIRSLTSLLLIDYQPCAFPDSLYHFIERSRPPLLTLTLTNVVLIPDEGFIQYFRQLPSLRVLHIQWCSISDAVLHTLINQPDDEQGEGNPPCLLPNLLELELLYNPNLTAPEVVSVFLSRKALYSADHRFEARAPYIRRSRVSVSEKAPSSISTLQCLGVDVIIDRSC
;
A
#
# COMPACT_ATOMS: atom_id res chain seq x y z
N MET A 1 -16.45 -50.21 -33.04
CA MET A 1 -16.23 -50.88 -31.73
C MET A 1 -17.47 -50.69 -30.90
N VAL A 2 -17.90 -51.79 -30.28
CA VAL A 2 -19.21 -52.10 -29.72
C VAL A 2 -19.56 -51.23 -28.49
N PRO A 3 -20.82 -50.79 -28.30
CA PRO A 3 -21.33 -50.31 -27.01
C PRO A 3 -22.01 -51.47 -26.23
N PRO A 4 -22.01 -51.47 -24.89
CA PRO A 4 -22.85 -52.39 -24.16
C PRO A 4 -24.21 -51.74 -23.81
N ASP A 5 -25.25 -52.45 -24.23
CA ASP A 5 -26.63 -52.32 -23.79
C ASP A 5 -26.81 -52.75 -22.32
N GLY A 6 -27.92 -52.27 -21.73
CA GLY A 6 -28.68 -53.03 -20.76
C GLY A 6 -28.93 -52.30 -19.43
N PHE A 7 -30.16 -51.87 -19.18
CA PHE A 7 -31.13 -52.64 -18.38
C PHE A 7 -32.42 -51.85 -18.20
N THR A 8 -33.48 -52.36 -18.83
CA THR A 8 -34.88 -52.11 -18.49
C THR A 8 -35.23 -52.82 -17.17
N ASN A 9 -35.94 -52.14 -16.27
CA ASN A 9 -36.78 -52.82 -15.30
C ASN A 9 -38.08 -52.04 -15.11
N ALA A 10 -39.15 -52.65 -15.63
CA ALA A 10 -40.53 -52.33 -15.30
C ALA A 10 -40.86 -52.93 -13.93
N ASN A 11 -41.61 -52.20 -13.11
CA ASN A 11 -42.40 -52.80 -12.05
C ASN A 11 -43.76 -52.10 -11.97
N PRO A 12 -44.87 -52.79 -12.29
CA PRO A 12 -46.22 -52.28 -12.12
C PRO A 12 -46.75 -52.68 -10.73
N ASN A 13 -47.41 -51.77 -10.02
CA ASN A 13 -48.66 -52.02 -9.26
C ASN A 13 -48.93 -50.96 -8.17
N LEU A 14 -50.22 -50.68 -8.01
CA LEU A 14 -50.96 -50.04 -6.90
C LEU A 14 -51.16 -48.50 -6.95
N PRO A 15 -52.28 -47.99 -6.39
CA PRO A 15 -53.65 -48.20 -6.83
C PRO A 15 -54.39 -46.86 -7.07
N THR A 16 -55.49 -46.92 -7.81
CA THR A 16 -56.48 -45.85 -7.96
C THR A 16 -57.10 -45.46 -6.63
N LYS A 17 -56.95 -44.19 -6.24
CA LYS A 17 -57.87 -43.48 -5.34
C LYS A 17 -58.17 -42.09 -5.90
N SER A 18 -59.40 -41.96 -6.37
CA SER A 18 -60.12 -40.72 -6.57
C SER A 18 -60.16 -39.92 -5.25
N SER A 19 -59.65 -38.69 -5.26
CA SER A 19 -60.10 -37.64 -4.35
C SER A 19 -59.76 -36.29 -4.95
N GLU A 20 -60.77 -35.45 -5.00
CA GLU A 20 -60.73 -34.04 -5.38
C GLU A 20 -59.56 -33.31 -4.72
N MET A 21 -58.74 -32.65 -5.53
CA MET A 21 -57.77 -31.68 -5.05
C MET A 21 -57.76 -30.50 -6.01
N GLY A 22 -58.14 -29.34 -5.48
CA GLY A 22 -58.48 -28.16 -6.23
C GLY A 22 -57.42 -27.73 -7.24
N SER A 23 -57.91 -27.14 -8.32
CA SER A 23 -57.14 -26.27 -9.20
C SER A 23 -56.54 -25.13 -8.37
N PHE A 24 -55.38 -25.40 -7.76
CA PHE A 24 -54.47 -24.34 -7.37
C PHE A 24 -53.96 -23.77 -8.68
N TYR A 25 -54.58 -22.68 -9.14
CA TYR A 25 -53.91 -21.74 -10.01
C TYR A 25 -52.57 -21.45 -9.35
N ALA A 26 -51.49 -22.05 -9.87
CA ALA A 26 -50.15 -21.70 -9.48
C ALA A 26 -50.01 -20.21 -9.84
N VAL A 27 -50.21 -19.34 -8.85
CA VAL A 27 -49.85 -17.94 -8.93
C VAL A 27 -48.34 -17.97 -9.05
N THR A 28 -47.85 -18.09 -10.29
CA THR A 28 -46.43 -17.95 -10.60
C THR A 28 -46.05 -16.59 -10.08
N ALA A 29 -45.27 -16.55 -8.99
CA ALA A 29 -44.73 -15.33 -8.45
C ALA A 29 -44.17 -14.52 -9.63
N PRO A 30 -44.54 -13.23 -9.79
CA PRO A 30 -44.08 -12.45 -10.92
C PRO A 30 -42.56 -12.50 -10.92
N ILE A 31 -41.99 -13.01 -12.01
CA ILE A 31 -40.54 -12.98 -12.21
C ILE A 31 -40.20 -11.49 -12.29
N LEU A 32 -39.76 -10.92 -11.17
CA LEU A 32 -39.30 -9.54 -11.10
C LEU A 32 -38.07 -9.43 -11.98
N ARG A 33 -38.27 -8.91 -13.19
CA ARG A 33 -37.19 -8.68 -14.13
C ARG A 33 -36.45 -7.44 -13.69
N LEU A 34 -35.14 -7.56 -13.51
CA LEU A 34 -34.29 -6.39 -13.33
C LEU A 34 -34.47 -5.44 -14.52
N PRO A 35 -34.60 -4.11 -14.29
CA PRO A 35 -34.59 -3.10 -15.34
C PRO A 35 -33.28 -3.15 -16.16
N ASP A 36 -33.33 -2.67 -17.39
CA ASP A 36 -32.16 -2.69 -18.29
C ASP A 36 -31.02 -1.80 -17.76
N GLU A 37 -31.36 -0.72 -17.07
CA GLU A 37 -30.42 0.23 -16.44
C GLU A 37 -29.58 -0.48 -15.37
N ILE A 38 -30.25 -1.24 -14.49
CA ILE A 38 -29.58 -2.00 -13.43
C ILE A 38 -28.68 -3.10 -14.04
N LEU A 39 -29.13 -3.73 -15.12
CA LEU A 39 -28.32 -4.72 -15.83
C LEU A 39 -27.08 -4.07 -16.47
N ILE A 40 -27.22 -2.89 -17.06
CA ILE A 40 -26.08 -2.13 -17.61
C ILE A 40 -25.09 -1.78 -16.50
N ASP A 41 -25.55 -1.29 -15.34
CA ASP A 41 -24.68 -0.96 -14.20
C ASP A 41 -23.91 -2.19 -13.70
N ILE A 42 -24.61 -3.33 -13.55
CA ILE A 42 -23.98 -4.61 -13.20
C ILE A 42 -22.94 -4.99 -14.26
N PHE A 43 -23.25 -4.84 -15.55
CA PHE A 43 -22.33 -5.17 -16.64
C PHE A 43 -21.13 -4.24 -16.68
N LEU A 44 -21.28 -2.95 -16.36
CA LEU A 44 -20.18 -2.00 -16.21
C LEU A 44 -19.26 -2.36 -15.05
N CYS A 45 -19.82 -2.82 -13.92
CA CYS A 45 -19.01 -3.35 -12.83
C CYS A 45 -18.23 -4.62 -13.25
N ILE A 46 -18.86 -5.51 -14.02
CA ILE A 46 -18.23 -6.74 -14.49
C ILE A 46 -17.13 -6.43 -15.53
N THR A 47 -17.34 -5.49 -16.46
CA THR A 47 -16.36 -5.14 -17.50
C THR A 47 -15.12 -4.50 -16.92
N LYS A 48 -15.25 -3.69 -15.87
CA LYS A 48 -14.10 -3.16 -15.11
C LYS A 48 -13.22 -4.26 -14.55
N ALA A 49 -13.80 -5.41 -14.19
CA ALA A 49 -13.04 -6.56 -13.68
C ALA A 49 -12.52 -7.47 -14.80
N ARG A 50 -13.31 -7.74 -15.85
CA ARG A 50 -13.01 -8.73 -16.91
C ARG A 50 -13.69 -8.38 -18.24
N VAL A 51 -12.96 -7.78 -19.18
CA VAL A 51 -13.46 -7.45 -20.54
C VAL A 51 -14.06 -8.65 -21.30
N PRO A 52 -13.50 -9.88 -21.24
CA PRO A 52 -14.09 -11.03 -21.94
C PRO A 52 -15.48 -11.44 -21.44
N ALA A 53 -15.91 -10.98 -20.26
CA ALA A 53 -17.17 -11.40 -19.65
C ALA A 53 -18.40 -10.97 -20.45
N LEU A 54 -18.35 -9.85 -21.19
CA LEU A 54 -19.50 -9.40 -22.00
C LEU A 54 -19.88 -10.39 -23.09
N TYR A 55 -18.89 -11.07 -23.68
CA TYR A 55 -19.20 -12.08 -24.68
C TYR A 55 -19.97 -13.23 -24.04
N ALA A 56 -19.51 -13.74 -22.90
CA ALA A 56 -20.20 -14.79 -22.16
C ALA A 56 -21.62 -14.35 -21.74
N LEU A 57 -21.77 -13.14 -21.21
CA LEU A 57 -23.07 -12.56 -20.84
C LEU A 57 -24.02 -12.44 -22.04
N SER A 58 -23.48 -12.09 -23.22
CA SER A 58 -24.26 -12.02 -24.45
C SER A 58 -24.76 -13.37 -24.96
N LEU A 59 -24.22 -14.48 -24.45
CA LEU A 59 -24.66 -15.84 -24.79
C LEU A 59 -25.74 -16.38 -23.85
N VAL A 60 -25.96 -15.73 -22.68
CA VAL A 60 -26.92 -16.22 -21.67
C VAL A 60 -28.35 -16.20 -22.18
N CYS A 61 -28.81 -15.07 -22.72
CA CYS A 61 -30.14 -14.98 -23.32
C CYS A 61 -30.25 -13.83 -24.34
N ARG A 62 -31.29 -13.86 -25.17
CA ARG A 62 -31.54 -12.86 -26.22
C ARG A 62 -31.64 -11.42 -25.67
N ARG A 63 -32.24 -11.23 -24.49
CA ARG A 63 -32.36 -9.89 -23.88
C ARG A 63 -30.99 -9.31 -23.57
N LEU A 64 -30.13 -10.08 -22.88
CA LEU A 64 -28.77 -9.63 -22.56
C LEU A 64 -27.93 -9.42 -23.82
N HIS A 65 -28.08 -10.31 -24.81
CA HIS A 65 -27.44 -10.12 -26.11
C HIS A 65 -27.81 -8.78 -26.76
N LEU A 66 -29.11 -8.47 -26.83
CA LEU A 66 -29.59 -7.22 -27.42
C LEU A 66 -29.16 -6.00 -26.61
N LEU A 67 -29.27 -6.07 -25.28
CA LEU A 67 -28.85 -4.99 -24.38
C LEU A 67 -27.36 -4.67 -24.57
N ILE A 68 -26.51 -5.70 -24.52
CA ILE A 68 -25.06 -5.55 -24.71
C ILE A 68 -24.75 -5.06 -26.13
N LYS A 69 -25.43 -5.57 -27.15
CA LYS A 69 -25.19 -5.17 -28.55
C LYS A 69 -25.51 -3.70 -28.81
N HIS A 70 -26.53 -3.13 -28.16
CA HIS A 70 -27.00 -1.76 -28.40
C HIS A 70 -26.52 -0.74 -27.37
N CYS A 71 -25.70 -1.13 -26.40
CA CYS A 71 -25.15 -0.21 -25.40
C CYS A 71 -23.65 0.05 -25.69
N PRO A 72 -23.29 1.17 -26.33
CA PRO A 72 -21.91 1.46 -26.71
C PRO A 72 -20.94 1.56 -25.54
N VAL A 73 -21.42 2.03 -24.38
CA VAL A 73 -20.61 2.23 -23.16
C VAL A 73 -20.05 0.90 -22.66
N LEU A 74 -20.75 -0.22 -22.86
CA LEU A 74 -20.22 -1.54 -22.49
C LEU A 74 -19.01 -1.93 -23.33
N TRP A 75 -18.85 -1.37 -24.53
CA TRP A 75 -17.74 -1.64 -25.43
C TRP A 75 -16.59 -0.64 -25.30
N SER A 76 -16.69 0.34 -24.39
CA SER A 76 -15.68 1.42 -24.29
C SER A 76 -14.30 0.92 -23.88
N ALA A 77 -14.16 -0.24 -23.23
CA ALA A 77 -12.86 -0.82 -22.90
C ALA A 77 -12.47 -1.92 -23.91
N ILE A 78 -11.42 -1.66 -24.69
CA ILE A 78 -10.89 -2.57 -25.71
C ILE A 78 -9.59 -3.19 -25.24
N GLU A 79 -9.55 -4.53 -25.12
CA GLU A 79 -8.31 -5.28 -24.86
C GLU A 79 -7.88 -6.14 -26.06
N LEU A 80 -6.69 -5.85 -26.56
CA LEU A 80 -6.08 -6.48 -27.72
C LEU A 80 -4.83 -7.26 -27.31
N TYR A 81 -4.72 -8.49 -27.81
CA TYR A 81 -3.58 -9.37 -27.59
C TYR A 81 -3.08 -9.91 -28.94
N PRO A 82 -2.30 -9.12 -29.70
CA PRO A 82 -1.94 -9.45 -31.08
C PRO A 82 -1.21 -10.80 -31.22
N ARG A 83 -0.41 -11.16 -30.21
CA ARG A 83 0.38 -12.40 -30.22
C ARG A 83 -0.36 -13.62 -29.66
N ARG A 84 -1.56 -13.46 -29.09
CA ARG A 84 -2.36 -14.62 -28.63
C ARG A 84 -3.06 -15.23 -29.84
N ARG A 85 -2.88 -16.54 -30.04
CA ARG A 85 -3.66 -17.30 -31.03
C ARG A 85 -5.14 -17.19 -30.67
N THR A 86 -5.90 -16.52 -31.52
CA THR A 86 -7.35 -16.40 -31.40
C THR A 86 -8.00 -16.96 -32.66
N SER A 87 -9.23 -17.43 -32.55
CA SER A 87 -9.99 -17.99 -33.67
C SER A 87 -10.41 -16.95 -34.71
N SER A 88 -10.29 -15.66 -34.40
CA SER A 88 -10.64 -14.52 -35.26
C SER A 88 -9.41 -13.63 -35.45
N PRO A 89 -9.13 -13.15 -36.67
CA PRO A 89 -8.18 -12.05 -36.89
C PRO A 89 -8.47 -10.88 -35.96
N ILE A 90 -7.42 -10.30 -35.37
CA ILE A 90 -7.54 -9.23 -34.37
C ILE A 90 -8.13 -7.96 -34.95
N GLU A 91 -7.85 -7.66 -36.22
CA GLU A 91 -8.42 -6.55 -36.98
C GLU A 91 -9.93 -6.63 -37.12
N LEU A 92 -10.46 -7.83 -37.37
CA LEU A 92 -11.91 -8.05 -37.46
C LEU A 92 -12.58 -7.87 -36.09
N LYS A 93 -11.86 -8.21 -35.02
CA LYS A 93 -12.35 -8.00 -33.66
C LYS A 93 -12.36 -6.51 -33.30
N LEU A 94 -11.28 -5.80 -33.59
CA LEU A 94 -11.15 -4.37 -33.33
C LEU A 94 -12.19 -3.55 -34.12
N SER A 95 -12.28 -3.75 -35.43
CA SER A 95 -13.28 -3.08 -36.28
C SER A 95 -14.71 -3.30 -35.79
N ARG A 96 -15.07 -4.53 -35.37
CA ARG A 96 -16.38 -4.82 -34.77
C ARG A 96 -16.62 -4.08 -33.46
N TRP A 97 -15.60 -3.95 -32.62
CA TRP A 97 -15.69 -3.22 -31.36
C TRP A 97 -15.83 -1.72 -31.59
N LEU A 98 -14.99 -1.14 -32.46
CA LEU A 98 -15.08 0.27 -32.85
C LEU A 98 -16.44 0.61 -33.47
N ALA A 99 -17.00 -0.27 -34.30
CA ALA A 99 -18.34 -0.10 -34.86
C ALA A 99 -19.44 -0.09 -33.78
N ARG A 100 -19.30 -0.87 -32.71
CA ARG A 100 -20.26 -0.92 -31.59
C ARG A 100 -20.15 0.27 -30.64
N ILE A 101 -18.94 0.77 -30.44
CA ILE A 101 -18.68 1.99 -29.65
C ILE A 101 -19.32 3.21 -30.33
N GLY A 102 -19.45 3.17 -31.66
CA GLY A 102 -20.05 4.27 -32.41
C GLY A 102 -19.21 5.52 -32.22
N ALA A 103 -19.83 6.65 -31.86
CA ALA A 103 -19.15 7.93 -31.58
C ALA A 103 -18.68 8.10 -30.13
N SER A 104 -18.85 7.08 -29.28
CA SER A 104 -18.52 7.17 -27.85
C SER A 104 -17.01 7.18 -27.60
N ARG A 105 -16.60 7.69 -26.44
CA ARG A 105 -15.22 7.59 -25.96
C ARG A 105 -14.86 6.14 -25.62
N PHE A 106 -13.58 5.83 -25.72
CA PHE A 106 -13.08 4.48 -25.43
C PHE A 106 -11.66 4.49 -24.89
N SER A 107 -11.33 3.45 -24.14
CA SER A 107 -10.00 3.09 -23.68
C SER A 107 -9.50 1.87 -24.45
N VAL A 108 -8.25 1.88 -24.87
CA VAL A 108 -7.63 0.75 -25.57
C VAL A 108 -6.36 0.28 -24.86
N LYS A 109 -6.28 -1.02 -24.61
CA LYS A 109 -5.12 -1.71 -24.05
C LYS A 109 -4.61 -2.75 -25.04
N ILE A 110 -3.38 -2.58 -25.49
CA ILE A 110 -2.69 -3.46 -26.43
C ILE A 110 -1.57 -4.16 -25.67
N ASN A 111 -1.59 -5.48 -25.64
CA ASN A 111 -0.55 -6.26 -24.99
C ASN A 111 0.01 -7.30 -25.96
N SER A 112 1.19 -7.01 -26.49
CA SER A 112 1.97 -7.86 -27.39
C SER A 112 2.94 -8.79 -26.65
N SER A 113 2.89 -8.87 -25.31
CA SER A 113 3.71 -9.84 -24.58
C SER A 113 3.29 -11.28 -24.86
N PHE A 114 4.28 -12.17 -24.91
CA PHE A 114 4.00 -13.60 -24.94
C PHE A 114 3.50 -14.09 -23.57
N PRO A 115 2.58 -15.07 -23.55
CA PRO A 115 2.28 -15.78 -22.31
C PRO A 115 3.56 -16.36 -21.70
N LYS A 116 3.78 -16.16 -20.40
CA LYS A 116 4.98 -16.64 -19.67
C LYS A 116 5.30 -18.12 -19.92
N SER A 117 4.29 -18.95 -20.21
CA SER A 117 4.43 -20.39 -20.43
C SER A 117 5.14 -20.79 -21.72
N ASN A 118 5.27 -19.91 -22.72
CA ASN A 118 5.74 -20.29 -24.06
C ASN A 118 7.03 -19.57 -24.48
N TYR A 119 7.75 -18.94 -23.55
CA TYR A 119 8.85 -18.04 -23.89
C TYR A 119 10.00 -18.74 -24.65
N ILE A 120 10.39 -19.95 -24.22
CA ILE A 120 11.51 -20.71 -24.81
C ILE A 120 11.17 -21.19 -26.22
N ASP A 121 9.98 -21.77 -26.41
CA ASP A 121 9.54 -22.27 -27.71
C ASP A 121 9.45 -21.14 -28.75
N HIS A 122 9.04 -19.94 -28.32
CA HIS A 122 8.91 -18.79 -29.23
C HIS A 122 10.25 -18.20 -29.65
N LEU A 123 11.24 -18.15 -28.76
CA LEU A 123 12.60 -17.70 -29.12
C LEU A 123 13.25 -18.63 -30.15
N LEU A 124 12.94 -19.92 -30.12
CA LEU A 124 13.52 -20.92 -31.03
C LEU A 124 12.79 -21.03 -32.38
N LEU A 125 11.48 -20.80 -32.40
CA LEU A 125 10.65 -21.04 -33.60
C LEU A 125 10.42 -19.80 -34.47
N PHE A 126 10.52 -18.59 -33.92
CA PHE A 126 10.18 -17.34 -34.62
C PHE A 126 11.41 -16.45 -34.77
N GLY A 127 12.39 -16.92 -35.54
CA GLY A 127 13.48 -16.08 -36.01
C GLY A 127 12.93 -14.88 -36.79
N ASN A 128 13.30 -13.67 -36.34
CA ASN A 128 13.23 -12.32 -36.93
C ASN A 128 12.02 -11.81 -37.76
N ASP A 129 11.15 -12.64 -38.35
CA ASP A 129 10.28 -12.20 -39.46
C ASP A 129 8.77 -12.08 -39.16
N ILE A 130 8.26 -12.44 -37.97
CA ILE A 130 6.82 -12.80 -37.87
C ILE A 130 5.91 -11.81 -37.13
N SER A 131 6.37 -10.72 -36.49
CA SER A 131 5.47 -9.93 -35.62
C SER A 131 5.11 -8.50 -36.06
N THR A 132 5.75 -7.91 -37.07
CA THR A 132 5.50 -6.50 -37.45
C THR A 132 4.13 -6.28 -38.12
N GLY A 133 3.59 -7.29 -38.79
CA GLY A 133 2.35 -7.15 -39.57
C GLY A 133 1.06 -6.94 -38.76
N ALA A 134 0.92 -7.57 -37.59
CA ALA A 134 -0.33 -7.47 -36.82
C ALA A 134 -0.50 -6.10 -36.15
N THR A 135 0.60 -5.51 -35.67
CA THR A 135 0.57 -4.21 -35.01
C THR A 135 0.25 -3.10 -36.01
N SER A 136 0.83 -3.12 -37.21
CA SER A 136 0.57 -2.10 -38.24
C SER A 136 -0.92 -2.03 -38.65
N LEU A 137 -1.58 -3.17 -38.77
CA LEU A 137 -3.00 -3.24 -39.12
C LEU A 137 -3.92 -2.73 -38.00
N ILE A 138 -3.59 -3.04 -36.74
CA ILE A 138 -4.28 -2.46 -35.57
C ILE A 138 -4.12 -0.94 -35.56
N THR A 139 -2.90 -0.45 -35.80
CA THR A 139 -2.60 0.97 -35.77
C THR A 139 -3.36 1.75 -36.83
N ALA A 140 -3.48 1.21 -38.05
CA ALA A 140 -4.25 1.84 -39.12
C ALA A 140 -5.71 2.09 -38.70
N GLN A 141 -6.36 1.12 -38.05
CA GLN A 141 -7.74 1.27 -37.57
C GLN A 141 -7.85 2.22 -36.37
N LEU A 142 -6.90 2.16 -35.43
CA LEU A 142 -6.91 3.05 -34.26
C LEU A 142 -6.70 4.50 -34.67
N ARG A 143 -5.83 4.77 -35.65
CA ARG A 143 -5.52 6.12 -36.14
C ARG A 143 -6.77 6.91 -36.51
N GLU A 144 -7.75 6.28 -37.17
CA GLU A 144 -9.01 6.92 -37.55
C GLU A 144 -9.91 7.26 -36.35
N CYS A 145 -9.74 6.55 -35.24
CA CYS A 145 -10.58 6.65 -34.05
C CYS A 145 -9.89 7.34 -32.84
N LEU A 146 -8.60 7.67 -32.93
CA LEU A 146 -7.81 8.27 -31.85
C LEU A 146 -8.44 9.54 -31.26
N HIS A 147 -9.17 10.30 -32.08
CA HIS A 147 -9.80 11.54 -31.64
C HIS A 147 -10.84 11.35 -30.51
N ARG A 148 -11.29 10.11 -30.27
CA ARG A 148 -12.22 9.73 -29.18
C ARG A 148 -11.58 8.84 -28.13
N CYS A 149 -10.32 8.48 -28.32
CA CYS A 149 -9.58 7.65 -27.39
C CYS A 149 -9.32 8.47 -26.12
N GLU A 150 -9.73 7.94 -24.98
CA GLU A 150 -9.58 8.55 -23.66
C GLU A 150 -8.33 7.99 -22.96
N GLU A 151 -8.09 6.70 -23.09
CA GLU A 151 -6.91 6.04 -22.53
C GLU A 151 -6.25 5.12 -23.55
N LEU A 152 -4.93 5.19 -23.66
CA LEU A 152 -4.11 4.32 -24.50
C LEU A 152 -3.07 3.62 -23.63
N SER A 153 -3.16 2.31 -23.51
CA SER A 153 -2.14 1.47 -22.88
C SER A 153 -1.54 0.52 -23.91
N ILE A 154 -0.23 0.56 -24.10
CA ILE A 154 0.49 -0.34 -25.01
C ILE A 154 1.66 -0.99 -24.27
N ARG A 155 1.71 -2.32 -24.31
CA ARG A 155 2.85 -3.12 -23.84
C ARG A 155 3.37 -3.96 -24.99
N ALA A 156 4.54 -3.61 -25.52
CA ALA A 156 5.08 -4.24 -26.72
C ALA A 156 6.62 -4.16 -26.75
N TYR A 157 7.23 -4.86 -27.71
CA TYR A 157 8.67 -4.76 -27.94
C TYR A 157 9.04 -3.41 -28.55
N PHE A 158 10.29 -2.94 -28.38
CA PHE A 158 10.71 -1.61 -28.84
C PHE A 158 10.48 -1.36 -30.34
N ASN A 159 10.77 -2.35 -31.18
CA ASN A 159 10.51 -2.27 -32.62
C ASN A 159 9.01 -2.10 -32.92
N GLU A 160 8.14 -2.86 -32.25
CA GLU A 160 6.69 -2.74 -32.41
C GLU A 160 6.15 -1.42 -31.87
N LEU A 161 6.69 -0.92 -30.75
CA LEU A 161 6.35 0.41 -30.22
C LEU A 161 6.73 1.49 -31.22
N SER A 162 7.91 1.40 -31.83
CA SER A 162 8.38 2.33 -32.86
C SER A 162 7.43 2.31 -34.07
N ASP A 163 7.19 1.13 -34.65
CA ASP A 163 6.27 0.97 -35.78
C ASP A 163 4.85 1.46 -35.46
N PHE A 164 4.38 1.18 -34.23
CA PHE A 164 3.11 1.67 -33.73
C PHE A 164 3.09 3.19 -33.70
N PHE A 165 4.02 3.85 -33.02
CA PHE A 165 4.00 5.31 -32.90
C PHE A 165 4.21 6.01 -34.23
N LEU A 166 5.10 5.51 -35.10
CA LEU A 166 5.28 6.03 -36.45
C LEU A 166 3.97 6.01 -37.26
N SER A 167 3.18 4.96 -37.10
CA SER A 167 1.91 4.78 -37.81
C SER A 167 0.73 5.48 -37.12
N CYS A 168 0.78 5.62 -35.80
CA CYS A 168 -0.26 6.17 -34.94
C CYS A 168 -0.09 7.69 -34.73
N THR A 169 0.18 8.42 -35.82
CA THR A 169 0.33 9.87 -35.83
C THR A 169 -1.03 10.54 -36.00
N GLY A 170 -1.34 11.53 -35.16
CA GLY A 170 -2.58 12.29 -35.33
C GLY A 170 -3.08 13.05 -34.12
N PHE A 171 -4.29 13.58 -34.31
CA PHE A 171 -5.00 14.41 -33.34
C PHE A 171 -5.79 13.53 -32.35
N ALA A 172 -5.46 13.66 -31.06
CA ALA A 172 -6.05 12.86 -29.98
C ALA A 172 -6.50 13.77 -28.81
N PRO A 173 -7.46 14.68 -29.01
CA PRO A 173 -7.84 15.69 -28.02
C PRO A 173 -8.46 15.13 -26.74
N GLN A 174 -9.09 13.95 -26.81
CA GLN A 174 -9.76 13.34 -25.67
C GLN A 174 -8.83 12.46 -24.83
N LEU A 175 -7.57 12.29 -25.25
CA LEU A 175 -6.61 11.42 -24.59
C LEU A 175 -6.21 12.04 -23.24
N GLN A 176 -6.51 11.33 -22.17
CA GLN A 176 -6.21 11.72 -20.78
C GLN A 176 -5.14 10.84 -20.17
N LYS A 177 -5.04 9.58 -20.59
CA LYS A 177 -4.06 8.64 -20.04
C LYS A 177 -3.30 7.90 -21.12
N ILE A 178 -1.99 7.89 -21.00
CA ILE A 178 -1.09 7.16 -21.88
C ILE A 178 -0.23 6.26 -21.00
N SER A 179 -0.15 4.98 -21.33
CA SER A 179 0.72 4.03 -20.64
C SER A 179 1.51 3.22 -21.66
N VAL A 180 2.83 3.33 -21.66
CA VAL A 180 3.72 2.64 -22.60
C VAL A 180 4.66 1.77 -21.80
N SER A 181 4.67 0.46 -22.07
CA SER A 181 5.55 -0.50 -21.40
C SER A 181 6.38 -1.22 -22.47
N ALA A 182 7.68 -0.99 -22.47
CA ALA A 182 8.61 -1.67 -23.36
C ALA A 182 8.99 -3.03 -22.80
N ILE A 183 8.90 -4.06 -23.64
CA ILE A 183 9.32 -5.42 -23.25
C ILE A 183 10.81 -5.56 -23.59
N THR A 184 11.65 -5.71 -22.56
CA THR A 184 13.07 -6.01 -22.70
C THR A 184 13.30 -7.53 -22.77
N HIS A 185 14.28 -7.97 -23.58
CA HIS A 185 14.68 -9.38 -23.64
C HIS A 185 15.81 -9.64 -22.63
N ASN A 186 15.54 -10.45 -21.60
CA ASN A 186 16.51 -11.12 -20.71
C ASN A 186 17.83 -10.36 -20.43
N GLY A 187 17.76 -9.10 -20.00
CA GLY A 187 18.92 -8.36 -19.49
C GLY A 187 20.03 -8.02 -20.51
N SER A 188 19.83 -8.25 -21.82
CA SER A 188 20.74 -7.71 -22.83
C SER A 188 20.35 -6.26 -23.13
N PHE A 189 20.81 -5.35 -22.29
CA PHE A 189 20.60 -3.91 -22.44
C PHE A 189 21.45 -3.37 -23.60
N LEU A 190 20.94 -3.40 -24.82
CA LEU A 190 21.55 -2.60 -25.89
C LEU A 190 21.17 -1.13 -25.65
N VAL A 191 22.11 -0.41 -25.01
CA VAL A 191 21.99 0.93 -24.41
C VAL A 191 21.57 2.06 -25.39
N ASN A 192 21.51 1.80 -26.70
CA ASN A 192 21.43 2.88 -27.70
C ASN A 192 20.21 2.86 -28.62
N GLU A 193 19.15 2.12 -28.29
CA GLU A 193 17.94 2.19 -29.13
C GLU A 193 17.20 3.51 -28.88
N HIS A 194 17.32 4.40 -29.87
CA HIS A 194 16.60 5.67 -29.94
C HIS A 194 15.10 5.41 -29.91
N VAL A 195 14.43 5.85 -28.86
CA VAL A 195 12.98 5.76 -28.78
C VAL A 195 12.38 6.85 -29.67
N GLN A 196 11.53 6.43 -30.61
CA GLN A 196 10.79 7.33 -31.49
C GLN A 196 9.86 8.27 -30.72
N ALA A 197 9.55 9.41 -31.34
CA ALA A 197 8.70 10.42 -30.72
C ALA A 197 7.25 9.93 -30.54
N LEU A 198 6.61 10.27 -29.41
CA LEU A 198 5.16 10.14 -29.23
C LEU A 198 4.46 11.20 -30.09
N PRO A 199 3.79 10.84 -31.20
CA PRO A 199 3.35 11.79 -32.20
C PRO A 199 1.88 12.22 -31.99
N PHE A 200 1.47 12.32 -30.73
CA PHE A 200 0.12 12.74 -30.40
C PHE A 200 0.04 14.26 -30.37
N LEU A 201 -0.91 14.81 -31.13
CA LEU A 201 -1.28 16.21 -31.07
C LEU A 201 -2.48 16.35 -30.13
N ILE A 202 -2.24 16.91 -28.94
CA ILE A 202 -3.27 17.16 -27.93
C ILE A 202 -3.53 18.67 -27.86
N HIS A 203 -4.79 19.08 -27.88
CA HIS A 203 -5.15 20.48 -27.66
C HIS A 203 -5.14 20.79 -26.16
N PHE A 204 -4.05 21.40 -25.71
CA PHE A 204 -3.85 21.85 -24.32
C PHE A 204 -5.07 22.56 -23.72
N LYS A 205 -5.72 23.47 -24.46
CA LYS A 205 -6.88 24.24 -23.98
C LYS A 205 -8.12 23.39 -23.70
N ALA A 206 -8.26 22.24 -24.36
CA ALA A 206 -9.45 21.40 -24.26
C ALA A 206 -9.33 20.33 -23.18
N ASN A 207 -8.11 19.97 -22.80
CA ASN A 207 -7.86 18.85 -21.90
C ASN A 207 -6.53 19.05 -21.11
N PRO A 208 -6.49 19.99 -20.15
CA PRO A 208 -5.39 20.05 -19.21
C PRO A 208 -5.50 18.84 -18.29
N GLY A 209 -4.46 18.00 -18.20
CA GLY A 209 -4.51 16.86 -17.29
C GLY A 209 -4.04 15.53 -17.85
N VAL A 210 -3.11 15.50 -18.81
CA VAL A 210 -2.69 14.22 -19.39
C VAL A 210 -1.73 13.49 -18.43
N GLU A 211 -2.08 12.26 -18.08
CA GLU A 211 -1.23 11.31 -17.35
C GLU A 211 -0.39 10.49 -18.34
N LEU A 212 0.92 10.45 -18.14
CA LEU A 212 1.83 9.60 -18.89
C LEU A 212 2.56 8.64 -17.97
N ASN A 213 2.42 7.34 -18.22
CA ASN A 213 3.15 6.27 -17.56
C ASN A 213 4.07 5.59 -18.57
N LEU A 214 5.36 5.56 -18.29
CA LEU A 214 6.39 4.94 -19.11
C LEU A 214 7.10 3.87 -18.29
N ASP A 215 7.04 2.65 -18.77
CA ASP A 215 7.71 1.48 -18.21
C ASP A 215 8.80 1.03 -19.21
N ASP A 216 10.05 1.09 -18.77
CA ASP A 216 11.28 0.78 -19.49
C ASP A 216 11.49 1.55 -20.80
N CYS A 217 10.92 2.75 -20.98
CA CYS A 217 11.08 3.55 -22.20
C CYS A 217 11.15 5.07 -21.98
N PHE A 218 11.78 5.77 -22.94
CA PHE A 218 11.97 7.23 -22.94
C PHE A 218 11.68 7.84 -24.31
N PRO A 219 10.41 7.95 -24.71
CA PRO A 219 10.09 8.53 -26.00
C PRO A 219 10.32 10.05 -26.01
N GLN A 220 10.67 10.58 -27.18
CA GLN A 220 10.65 12.02 -27.39
C GLN A 220 9.20 12.52 -27.38
N LEU A 221 8.87 13.48 -26.52
CA LEU A 221 7.51 14.02 -26.48
C LEU A 221 7.31 15.07 -27.58
N SER A 222 6.14 15.05 -28.22
CA SER A 222 5.71 16.20 -29.01
C SER A 222 5.49 17.41 -28.07
N GLN A 223 5.77 18.62 -28.56
CA GLN A 223 5.60 19.84 -27.75
C GLN A 223 4.18 19.98 -27.19
N SER A 224 3.15 19.64 -27.98
CA SER A 224 1.75 19.71 -27.53
C SER A 224 1.42 18.73 -26.42
N LEU A 225 1.96 17.51 -26.50
CA LEU A 225 1.77 16.49 -25.47
C LEU A 225 2.50 16.93 -24.21
N ALA A 226 3.77 17.31 -24.32
CA ALA A 226 4.60 17.72 -23.19
C ALA A 226 4.00 18.90 -22.41
N LEU A 227 3.45 19.90 -23.11
CA LEU A 227 2.71 21.00 -22.49
C LEU A 227 1.40 20.58 -21.83
N SER A 228 0.78 19.47 -22.23
CA SER A 228 -0.49 18.99 -21.66
C SER A 228 -0.31 18.00 -20.50
N LEU A 229 0.91 17.54 -20.27
CA LEU A 229 1.23 16.61 -19.18
C LEU A 229 1.12 17.29 -17.82
N THR A 230 0.38 16.65 -16.92
CA THR A 230 0.25 17.04 -15.51
C THR A 230 0.78 15.95 -14.58
N SER A 231 0.81 14.70 -15.01
CA SER A 231 1.38 13.59 -14.24
C SER A 231 2.30 12.76 -15.11
N LEU A 232 3.51 12.48 -14.61
CA LEU A 232 4.51 11.66 -15.27
C LEU A 232 4.98 10.57 -14.31
N THR A 233 4.78 9.32 -14.70
CA THR A 233 5.32 8.14 -14.02
C THR A 233 6.34 7.47 -14.94
N LEU A 234 7.56 7.27 -14.44
CA LEU A 234 8.64 6.58 -15.10
C LEU A 234 9.03 5.38 -14.23
N ASP A 235 8.95 4.18 -14.76
CA ASP A 235 9.46 2.95 -14.15
C ASP A 235 10.52 2.38 -15.08
N LEU A 236 11.78 2.35 -14.65
CA LEU A 236 12.92 2.14 -15.53
C LEU A 236 13.86 1.12 -14.89
N GLU A 237 13.71 -0.14 -15.25
CA GLU A 237 14.62 -1.20 -14.81
C GLU A 237 16.00 -1.05 -15.46
N SER A 238 16.04 -0.44 -16.65
CA SER A 238 17.24 -0.28 -17.48
C SER A 238 17.97 1.05 -17.31
N GLY A 239 19.30 1.00 -17.40
CA GLY A 239 20.14 2.16 -17.13
C GLY A 239 20.08 3.23 -18.22
N ARG A 240 19.56 4.40 -17.87
CA ARG A 240 19.40 5.55 -18.77
C ARG A 240 20.07 6.80 -18.21
N SER A 241 20.36 7.76 -19.08
CA SER A 241 21.10 8.97 -18.74
C SER A 241 20.18 10.01 -18.09
N ASN A 242 20.63 10.61 -16.98
CA ASN A 242 19.96 11.75 -16.33
C ASN A 242 19.72 12.93 -17.29
N VAL A 243 20.55 13.08 -18.33
CA VAL A 243 20.38 14.13 -19.36
C VAL A 243 19.07 13.96 -20.12
N GLN A 244 18.68 12.72 -20.42
CA GLN A 244 17.41 12.44 -21.11
C GLN A 244 16.22 12.75 -20.21
N LEU A 245 16.33 12.41 -18.92
CA LEU A 245 15.31 12.76 -17.94
C LEU A 245 15.16 14.28 -17.79
N LEU A 246 16.27 15.03 -17.67
CA LEU A 246 16.23 16.49 -17.55
C LEU A 246 15.59 17.14 -18.79
N SER A 247 15.99 16.74 -20.00
CA SER A 247 15.39 17.25 -21.24
C SER A 247 13.89 16.91 -21.39
N LEU A 248 13.48 15.74 -20.88
CA LEU A 248 12.07 15.36 -20.81
C LEU A 248 11.31 16.30 -19.86
N LEU A 249 11.85 16.55 -18.66
CA LEU A 249 11.24 17.41 -17.65
C LEU A 249 11.18 18.88 -18.10
N GLU A 250 12.24 19.39 -18.74
CA GLU A 250 12.27 20.73 -19.34
C GLU A 250 11.14 20.93 -20.36
N SER A 251 10.74 19.87 -21.05
CA SER A 251 9.65 19.92 -22.03
C SER A 251 8.25 19.95 -21.38
N CYS A 252 8.14 19.67 -20.07
CA CYS A 252 6.89 19.47 -19.35
C CYS A 252 6.66 20.53 -18.25
N PRO A 253 6.49 21.83 -18.60
CA PRO A 253 6.38 22.90 -17.60
C PRO A 253 5.09 22.86 -16.77
N ASN A 254 4.05 22.13 -17.20
CA ASN A 254 2.74 22.04 -16.51
C ASN A 254 2.62 20.80 -15.60
N LEU A 255 3.76 20.15 -15.29
CA LEU A 255 3.79 18.95 -14.48
C LEU A 255 3.44 19.26 -13.02
N HIS A 256 2.52 18.50 -12.44
CA HIS A 256 2.08 18.54 -11.04
C HIS A 256 2.64 17.37 -10.24
N ASP A 257 2.63 16.16 -10.83
CA ASP A 257 3.09 14.93 -10.20
C ASP A 257 4.20 14.27 -11.01
N LEU A 258 5.30 13.94 -10.35
CA LEU A 258 6.42 13.21 -10.92
C LEU A 258 6.74 12.00 -10.06
N LEU A 259 6.65 10.80 -10.63
CA LEU A 259 7.13 9.56 -10.03
C LEU A 259 8.21 8.96 -10.93
N VAL A 260 9.40 8.70 -10.39
CA VAL A 260 10.50 8.04 -11.08
C VAL A 260 10.96 6.88 -10.24
N GLU A 261 10.87 5.66 -10.75
CA GLU A 261 11.36 4.43 -10.16
C GLU A 261 12.46 3.86 -11.05
N LEU A 262 13.66 3.68 -10.51
CA LEU A 262 14.81 3.14 -11.23
C LEU A 262 15.22 1.79 -10.64
N GLY A 263 15.63 0.85 -11.50
CA GLY A 263 16.18 -0.44 -11.09
C GLY A 263 17.56 -0.35 -10.43
N ASP A 264 17.85 -1.29 -9.52
CA ASP A 264 19.08 -1.32 -8.70
C ASP A 264 20.39 -1.54 -9.52
N THR A 265 20.31 -1.91 -10.80
CA THR A 265 21.48 -2.26 -11.63
C THR A 265 22.05 -1.08 -12.41
N VAL A 266 21.44 0.10 -12.34
CA VAL A 266 21.78 1.23 -13.18
C VAL A 266 22.96 2.02 -12.59
N THR A 267 24.17 1.79 -13.11
CA THR A 267 25.27 2.74 -12.98
C THR A 267 25.22 3.71 -14.15
N ILE A 268 24.74 4.93 -13.89
CA ILE A 268 24.78 6.01 -14.90
C ILE A 268 26.25 6.39 -15.06
N ALA A 269 26.76 6.34 -16.30
CA ALA A 269 28.07 6.88 -16.60
C ALA A 269 28.05 8.38 -16.25
N SER A 270 28.78 8.76 -15.20
CA SER A 270 28.95 10.14 -14.76
C SER A 270 29.78 10.89 -15.79
N THR A 271 29.15 11.36 -16.87
CA THR A 271 29.76 12.37 -17.73
C THR A 271 29.76 13.67 -16.94
N PRO A 272 30.92 14.26 -16.62
CA PRO A 272 31.00 15.47 -15.80
C PRO A 272 30.19 16.58 -16.47
N ALA A 273 29.13 17.01 -15.79
CA ALA A 273 28.16 18.01 -16.24
C ALA A 273 28.73 19.45 -16.26
N SER A 274 30.04 19.62 -16.50
CA SER A 274 30.75 20.90 -16.34
C SER A 274 30.27 22.02 -17.27
N ASN A 275 29.38 21.75 -18.23
CA ASN A 275 28.82 22.74 -19.16
C ASN A 275 27.28 22.78 -19.21
N LEU A 276 26.57 22.04 -18.35
CA LEU A 276 25.11 22.03 -18.37
C LEU A 276 24.55 23.21 -17.57
N GLN A 277 24.25 24.31 -18.27
CA GLN A 277 23.27 25.30 -17.83
C GLN A 277 21.87 24.96 -18.36
N PRO A 278 21.21 23.91 -17.83
CA PRO A 278 19.77 24.02 -17.77
C PRO A 278 19.22 23.63 -16.40
N SER A 279 18.41 24.53 -15.85
CA SER A 279 17.52 24.24 -14.74
C SER A 279 16.13 24.00 -15.33
N ALA A 280 15.58 22.80 -15.15
CA ALA A 280 14.20 22.50 -15.51
C ALA A 280 13.26 23.30 -14.59
N LEU A 281 12.57 24.28 -15.16
CA LEU A 281 11.59 25.07 -14.44
C LEU A 281 10.27 24.30 -14.39
N LEU A 282 9.91 23.83 -13.19
CA LEU A 282 8.69 23.06 -12.94
C LEU A 282 7.80 23.83 -11.95
N PRO A 283 7.18 24.95 -12.40
CA PRO A 283 6.53 25.91 -11.51
C PRO A 283 5.26 25.35 -10.84
N TYR A 284 4.67 24.29 -11.37
CA TYR A 284 3.42 23.70 -10.86
C TYR A 284 3.64 22.34 -10.17
N LEU A 285 4.88 21.87 -10.05
CA LEU A 285 5.16 20.56 -9.49
C LEU A 285 4.91 20.56 -7.98
N THR A 286 3.83 19.88 -7.57
CA THR A 286 3.40 19.75 -6.18
C THR A 286 3.92 18.47 -5.55
N SER A 287 4.15 17.41 -6.33
CA SER A 287 4.55 16.10 -5.83
C SER A 287 5.72 15.53 -6.64
N ILE A 288 6.79 15.15 -5.95
CA ILE A 288 7.91 14.42 -6.53
C ILE A 288 8.23 13.17 -5.70
N SER A 289 8.29 12.02 -6.37
CA SER A 289 8.72 10.75 -5.79
C SER A 289 9.82 10.15 -6.65
N LEU A 290 11.00 9.98 -6.07
CA LEU A 290 12.16 9.40 -6.74
C LEU A 290 12.62 8.16 -6.00
N LYS A 291 12.67 7.02 -6.68
CA LYS A 291 13.08 5.74 -6.12
C LYS A 291 14.22 5.14 -6.95
N GLY A 292 15.20 4.54 -6.29
CA GLY A 292 16.28 3.81 -6.96
C GLY A 292 17.36 4.67 -7.62
N LEU A 293 17.35 5.98 -7.38
CA LEU A 293 18.32 6.90 -7.97
C LEU A 293 19.66 6.82 -7.23
N LYS A 294 20.63 6.11 -7.82
CA LYS A 294 22.03 6.16 -7.34
C LYS A 294 22.64 7.55 -7.46
N ASN A 295 22.27 8.31 -8.49
CA ASN A 295 22.80 9.64 -8.75
C ASN A 295 21.75 10.75 -8.59
N THR A 296 21.00 10.80 -7.48
CA THR A 296 20.08 11.93 -7.19
C THR A 296 20.78 13.29 -7.22
N ALA A 297 22.10 13.32 -6.96
CA ALA A 297 22.96 14.50 -7.04
C ALA A 297 22.96 15.15 -8.43
N ASP A 298 22.71 14.38 -9.48
CA ASP A 298 22.74 14.85 -10.86
C ASP A 298 21.37 15.38 -11.34
N LEU A 299 20.30 15.15 -10.57
CA LEU A 299 18.94 15.53 -10.95
C LEU A 299 18.43 16.70 -10.10
N LEU A 300 18.40 16.53 -8.78
CA LEU A 300 17.75 17.47 -7.85
C LEU A 300 18.25 18.92 -7.97
N PRO A 301 19.56 19.21 -8.09
CA PRO A 301 20.04 20.60 -8.19
C PRO A 301 19.57 21.35 -9.43
N TYR A 302 19.13 20.62 -10.47
CA TYR A 302 18.69 21.19 -11.73
C TYR A 302 17.16 21.36 -11.79
N LEU A 303 16.42 20.95 -10.76
CA LEU A 303 14.97 21.13 -10.71
C LEU A 303 14.61 22.38 -9.91
N VAL A 304 13.85 23.29 -10.52
CA VAL A 304 13.29 24.46 -9.83
C VAL A 304 11.80 24.23 -9.58
N MET A 305 11.45 23.96 -8.33
CA MET A 305 10.13 23.47 -7.92
C MET A 305 9.52 24.35 -6.82
N PRO A 306 9.10 25.59 -7.13
CA PRO A 306 8.69 26.58 -6.13
C PRO A 306 7.37 26.24 -5.43
N THR A 307 6.59 25.29 -5.93
CA THR A 307 5.28 24.89 -5.41
C THR A 307 5.28 23.49 -4.79
N LEU A 308 6.47 22.92 -4.54
CA LEU A 308 6.61 21.55 -4.06
C LEU A 308 6.02 21.39 -2.66
N GLN A 309 5.08 20.45 -2.53
CA GLN A 309 4.38 20.11 -1.29
C GLN A 309 4.77 18.72 -0.77
N TYR A 310 4.96 17.76 -1.67
CA TYR A 310 5.32 16.38 -1.34
C TYR A 310 6.68 16.02 -1.95
N LEU A 311 7.63 15.62 -1.11
CA LEU A 311 8.95 15.12 -1.51
C LEU A 311 9.15 13.71 -0.95
N ALA A 312 9.29 12.72 -1.84
CA ALA A 312 9.67 11.36 -1.48
C ALA A 312 10.96 10.93 -2.19
N LEU A 313 11.97 10.56 -1.43
CA LEU A 313 13.22 9.99 -1.93
C LEU A 313 13.42 8.61 -1.32
N ASP A 314 13.51 7.59 -2.15
CA ASP A 314 13.74 6.20 -1.76
C ASP A 314 15.01 5.69 -2.47
N VAL A 315 15.83 4.94 -1.75
CA VAL A 315 17.00 4.24 -2.31
C VAL A 315 17.98 5.16 -3.04
N PHE A 316 18.72 5.99 -2.33
CA PHE A 316 19.79 6.81 -2.93
C PHE A 316 21.17 6.37 -2.45
N GLU A 317 22.18 6.55 -3.31
CA GLU A 317 23.56 6.27 -2.93
C GLU A 317 24.09 7.41 -2.05
N PRO A 318 24.71 7.11 -0.89
CA PRO A 318 25.16 8.12 0.06
C PRO A 318 26.44 8.82 -0.42
N THR A 319 26.32 9.69 -1.43
CA THR A 319 27.44 10.49 -1.95
C THR A 319 27.27 11.95 -1.55
N LEU A 320 28.35 12.65 -1.17
CA LEU A 320 28.30 14.05 -0.70
C LEU A 320 27.47 14.98 -1.61
N GLY A 321 27.49 14.74 -2.93
CA GLY A 321 26.66 15.45 -3.90
C GLY A 321 25.15 15.32 -3.61
N VAL A 322 24.68 14.12 -3.27
CA VAL A 322 23.27 13.85 -2.94
C VAL A 322 22.85 14.62 -1.70
N ARG A 323 23.69 14.64 -0.66
CA ARG A 323 23.41 15.41 0.57
C ARG A 323 23.30 16.89 0.27
N ASN A 324 24.24 17.45 -0.49
CA ASN A 324 24.22 18.86 -0.84
C ASN A 324 23.00 19.20 -1.69
N ALA A 325 22.66 18.35 -2.66
CA ALA A 325 21.49 18.48 -3.50
C ALA A 325 20.18 18.44 -2.69
N LEU A 326 20.06 17.48 -1.77
CA LEU A 326 18.93 17.34 -0.86
C LEU A 326 18.79 18.56 0.05
N GLU A 327 19.86 18.97 0.72
CA GLU A 327 19.86 20.14 1.59
C GLU A 327 19.47 21.42 0.84
N SER A 328 20.01 21.61 -0.38
CA SER A 328 19.65 22.74 -1.25
C SER A 328 18.17 22.72 -1.64
N THR A 329 17.65 21.55 -2.04
CA THR A 329 16.24 21.37 -2.44
C THR A 329 15.31 21.65 -1.27
N LEU A 330 15.62 21.11 -0.10
CA LEU A 330 14.86 21.31 1.13
C LEU A 330 14.85 22.78 1.56
N ARG A 331 15.99 23.47 1.50
CA ARG A 331 16.09 24.90 1.81
C ARG A 331 15.30 25.74 0.79
N ALA A 332 15.27 25.36 -0.48
CA ALA A 332 14.49 26.05 -1.50
C ALA A 332 12.97 25.88 -1.32
N CYS A 333 12.52 24.74 -0.79
CA CYS A 333 11.10 24.37 -0.68
C CYS A 333 10.56 24.43 0.76
N CYS A 334 11.31 24.99 1.71
CA CYS A 334 11.00 24.88 3.15
C CYS A 334 9.62 25.43 3.55
N ASN A 335 9.13 26.45 2.84
CA ASN A 335 7.84 27.08 3.13
C ASN A 335 6.64 26.37 2.49
N THR A 336 6.86 25.55 1.46
CA THR A 336 5.78 24.92 0.68
C THR A 336 5.62 23.44 0.97
N LEU A 337 6.67 22.77 1.46
CA LEU A 337 6.62 21.35 1.79
C LEU A 337 5.64 21.08 2.92
N SER A 338 4.69 20.17 2.67
CA SER A 338 3.74 19.64 3.64
C SER A 338 4.05 18.20 4.05
N SER A 339 4.79 17.46 3.23
CA SER A 339 5.14 16.06 3.49
C SER A 339 6.53 15.73 2.95
N ILE A 340 7.35 15.09 3.78
CA ILE A 340 8.71 14.67 3.44
C ILE A 340 8.88 13.20 3.79
N THR A 341 9.26 12.38 2.81
CA THR A 341 9.53 10.94 2.97
C THR A 341 10.94 10.64 2.47
N LEU A 342 11.79 10.11 3.33
CA LEU A 342 13.18 9.75 3.03
C LEU A 342 13.40 8.28 3.41
N THR A 343 13.72 7.42 2.45
CA THR A 343 13.97 6.00 2.68
C THR A 343 15.31 5.61 2.06
N ASP A 344 16.10 4.83 2.79
CA ASP A 344 17.37 4.28 2.30
C ASP A 344 17.29 2.74 2.22
N LYS A 345 18.05 2.10 1.32
CA LYS A 345 18.20 0.63 1.30
C LYS A 345 19.49 0.17 1.96
N SER A 346 20.40 1.08 2.36
CA SER A 346 21.71 0.70 2.87
C SER A 346 21.58 -0.02 4.22
N HIS A 347 21.77 -1.34 4.20
CA HIS A 347 21.74 -2.19 5.40
C HIS A 347 23.07 -2.18 6.18
N SER A 348 23.99 -1.27 5.85
CA SER A 348 25.26 -1.20 6.57
C SER A 348 25.04 -0.59 7.95
N ALA A 349 24.83 -1.45 8.95
CA ALA A 349 24.72 -1.10 10.36
C ALA A 349 26.07 -0.66 10.94
N HIS A 350 26.67 0.38 10.37
CA HIS A 350 27.77 1.06 11.02
C HIS A 350 27.20 1.96 12.11
N ASN A 351 27.91 2.07 13.24
CA ASN A 351 27.58 3.04 14.26
C ASN A 351 28.12 4.41 13.78
N PRO A 352 27.27 5.34 13.33
CA PRO A 352 27.74 6.66 12.92
C PRO A 352 28.43 7.33 14.08
N CYS A 353 29.65 7.81 13.85
CA CYS A 353 30.15 8.93 14.63
C CYS A 353 29.41 10.18 14.13
N ILE A 354 28.30 10.51 14.79
CA ILE A 354 27.49 11.68 14.44
C ILE A 354 28.27 12.94 14.88
N PRO A 355 28.69 13.82 13.95
CA PRO A 355 29.35 15.06 14.33
C PRO A 355 28.39 15.94 15.15
N PRO A 356 28.91 16.79 16.05
CA PRO A 356 28.09 17.72 16.80
C PRO A 356 27.30 18.64 15.85
N VAL A 357 26.05 18.92 16.21
CA VAL A 357 25.15 19.77 15.43
C VAL A 357 25.67 21.21 15.43
N ASP A 358 25.86 21.78 14.24
CA ASP A 358 26.01 23.22 14.07
C ASP A 358 24.63 23.88 14.04
N TYR A 359 24.24 24.50 15.15
CA TYR A 359 22.94 25.18 15.29
C TYR A 359 22.84 26.50 14.50
N SER A 360 23.92 26.95 13.85
CA SER A 360 23.89 28.20 13.08
C SER A 360 23.18 28.09 11.73
N ASP A 361 22.96 26.86 11.23
CA ASP A 361 22.39 26.59 9.90
C ASP A 361 21.13 25.71 9.97
N VAL A 362 20.17 26.16 10.76
CA VAL A 362 18.89 25.47 10.96
C VAL A 362 17.88 25.87 9.87
N ILE A 363 17.15 24.88 9.35
CA ILE A 363 16.12 25.04 8.32
C ILE A 363 14.76 24.76 8.97
N ASP A 364 13.88 25.76 8.98
CA ASP A 364 12.52 25.67 9.53
C ASP A 364 11.52 25.23 8.46
N PHE A 365 10.65 24.27 8.82
CA PHE A 365 9.60 23.72 7.96
C PHE A 365 8.23 23.92 8.63
N PRO A 366 7.66 25.12 8.57
CA PRO A 366 6.42 25.45 9.29
C PRO A 366 5.19 24.71 8.74
N SER A 367 5.22 24.29 7.48
CA SER A 367 4.09 23.69 6.76
C SER A 367 4.08 22.17 6.78
N VAL A 368 5.15 21.51 7.26
CA VAL A 368 5.28 20.04 7.21
C VAL A 368 4.40 19.40 8.27
N VAL A 369 3.42 18.62 7.82
CA VAL A 369 2.46 17.86 8.63
C VAL A 369 2.88 16.40 8.77
N GLU A 370 3.53 15.84 7.74
CA GLU A 370 4.00 14.45 7.72
C GLU A 370 5.52 14.40 7.46
N PHE A 371 6.24 13.74 8.36
CA PHE A 371 7.66 13.48 8.19
C PHE A 371 7.95 12.00 8.40
N SER A 372 8.48 11.36 7.37
CA SER A 372 8.88 9.98 7.38
C SER A 372 10.34 9.84 6.97
N PHE A 373 11.13 9.21 7.82
CA PHE A 373 12.52 8.90 7.55
C PHE A 373 12.82 7.48 8.00
N THR A 374 12.94 6.54 7.05
CA THR A 374 13.12 5.12 7.38
C THR A 374 14.43 4.58 6.81
N ASN A 375 14.95 3.53 7.45
CA ASN A 375 16.21 2.88 7.10
C ASN A 375 17.43 3.80 7.08
N ALA A 376 17.46 4.81 7.95
CA ALA A 376 18.52 5.80 8.05
C ALA A 376 19.94 5.35 7.67
N SER A 377 20.55 6.08 6.74
CA SER A 377 22.00 6.19 6.68
C SER A 377 22.51 7.38 7.46
N ASP A 378 23.67 7.17 8.07
CA ASP A 378 24.57 8.16 8.66
C ASP A 378 24.77 9.39 7.77
N PHE A 379 24.62 9.19 6.47
CA PHE A 379 24.80 10.18 5.43
C PHE A 379 23.77 11.31 5.46
N VAL A 380 22.50 11.02 5.75
CA VAL A 380 21.42 12.02 5.76
C VAL A 380 21.24 12.68 7.13
N TYR A 381 21.79 12.09 8.19
CA TYR A 381 21.71 12.65 9.54
C TYR A 381 22.10 14.11 9.66
N PRO A 382 23.19 14.60 9.05
CA PRO A 382 23.53 16.01 9.16
C PRO A 382 22.47 16.94 8.55
N VAL A 383 21.70 16.48 7.56
CA VAL A 383 20.60 17.26 6.96
C VAL A 383 19.39 17.26 7.90
N ILE A 384 19.03 16.10 8.45
CA ILE A 384 17.91 15.97 9.41
C ILE A 384 18.21 16.75 10.70
N GLN A 385 19.47 16.75 11.13
CA GLN A 385 20.00 17.61 12.20
C GLN A 385 20.04 19.09 11.84
N LYS A 386 19.58 19.52 10.68
CA LYS A 386 19.34 20.95 10.42
C LYS A 386 17.85 21.27 10.42
N MET A 387 16.96 20.28 10.34
CA MET A 387 15.53 20.50 10.28
C MET A 387 14.93 20.91 11.63
N LEU A 388 13.96 21.83 11.59
CA LEU A 388 12.94 22.04 12.60
C LEU A 388 11.57 21.78 11.98
N LEU A 389 10.73 21.03 12.67
CA LEU A 389 9.44 20.59 12.15
C LEU A 389 8.30 21.01 13.11
N PRO A 390 8.07 22.31 13.36
CA PRO A 390 7.15 22.75 14.41
C PRO A 390 5.68 22.31 14.23
N GLY A 391 5.27 22.06 12.98
CA GLY A 391 3.91 21.68 12.60
C GLY A 391 3.68 20.18 12.35
N VAL A 392 4.66 19.31 12.62
CA VAL A 392 4.52 17.89 12.26
C VAL A 392 3.53 17.17 13.18
N GLU A 393 2.53 16.53 12.57
CA GLU A 393 1.49 15.75 13.24
C GLU A 393 1.81 14.24 13.19
N ASN A 394 2.36 13.76 12.07
CA ASN A 394 2.71 12.36 11.85
C ASN A 394 4.23 12.21 11.67
N LEU A 395 4.88 11.52 12.61
CA LEU A 395 6.33 11.34 12.64
C LEU A 395 6.68 9.86 12.54
N THR A 396 7.35 9.45 11.46
CA THR A 396 7.84 8.07 11.28
C THR A 396 9.36 8.08 11.19
N LEU A 397 10.07 7.42 12.10
CA LEU A 397 11.52 7.35 12.13
C LEU A 397 12.02 5.90 12.21
N GLY A 398 12.83 5.48 11.25
CA GLY A 398 13.43 4.15 11.14
C GLY A 398 14.95 4.20 11.20
N ASN A 399 15.60 3.28 11.92
CA ASN A 399 17.06 3.21 12.11
C ASN A 399 17.69 4.49 12.68
N THR A 400 16.90 5.39 13.28
CA THR A 400 17.36 6.74 13.61
C THR A 400 18.03 6.79 14.98
N ALA A 401 19.11 7.58 15.10
CA ALA A 401 19.79 7.80 16.36
C ALA A 401 18.88 8.51 17.39
N PRO A 402 18.95 8.14 18.69
CA PRO A 402 18.04 8.68 19.70
C PRO A 402 18.07 10.21 19.82
N SER A 403 19.25 10.81 19.68
CA SER A 403 19.42 12.27 19.72
C SER A 403 18.63 13.00 18.64
N ILE A 404 18.49 12.39 17.45
CA ILE A 404 17.68 12.94 16.36
C ILE A 404 16.21 12.76 16.69
N ILE A 405 15.80 11.58 17.19
CA ILE A 405 14.41 11.32 17.61
C ILE A 405 13.96 12.37 18.64
N PHE A 406 14.71 12.52 19.74
CA PHE A 406 14.38 13.48 20.79
C PHE A 406 14.35 14.92 20.28
N ARG A 407 15.26 15.28 19.38
CA ARG A 407 15.25 16.63 18.80
C ARG A 407 14.01 16.88 17.94
N LEU A 408 13.64 15.94 17.06
CA LEU A 408 12.46 16.12 16.21
C LEU A 408 11.19 16.16 17.06
N LEU A 409 11.12 15.27 18.06
CA LEU A 409 10.11 15.28 19.10
C LEU A 409 10.04 16.63 19.84
N THR A 410 11.17 17.19 20.27
CA THR A 410 11.20 18.50 20.97
C THR A 410 10.92 19.69 20.07
N SER A 411 11.15 19.55 18.76
CA SER A 411 10.87 20.62 17.80
C SER A 411 9.37 20.80 17.53
N SER A 412 8.53 19.80 17.82
CA SER A 412 7.09 19.85 17.55
C SER A 412 6.24 19.60 18.77
N LEU A 413 5.27 20.49 18.98
CA LEU A 413 4.23 20.32 19.99
C LEU A 413 2.93 19.76 19.39
N THR A 414 2.88 19.51 18.09
CA THR A 414 1.67 19.12 17.35
C THR A 414 1.61 17.64 17.00
N ILE A 415 2.65 16.86 17.35
CA ILE A 415 2.74 15.44 17.02
C ILE A 415 1.56 14.66 17.61
N VAL A 416 0.73 14.08 16.74
CA VAL A 416 -0.42 13.23 17.08
C VAL A 416 -0.05 11.76 17.03
N SER A 417 0.78 11.36 16.06
CA SER A 417 1.21 9.98 15.85
C SER A 417 2.73 9.90 15.65
N ALA A 418 3.36 8.97 16.35
CA ALA A 418 4.78 8.65 16.19
C ALA A 418 4.98 7.15 15.94
N ASP A 419 5.82 6.81 14.96
CA ASP A 419 6.25 5.44 14.67
C ASP A 419 7.77 5.37 14.66
N PHE A 420 8.33 4.55 15.53
CA PHE A 420 9.77 4.36 15.68
C PHE A 420 10.15 2.93 15.34
N CYS A 421 10.87 2.74 14.24
CA CYS A 421 11.29 1.43 13.75
C CYS A 421 12.81 1.22 13.89
N ASN A 422 13.23 0.08 14.44
CA ASN A 422 14.62 -0.40 14.45
C ASN A 422 15.65 0.63 14.93
N THR A 423 15.42 1.31 16.06
CA THR A 423 16.38 2.29 16.57
C THR A 423 17.63 1.58 17.10
N SER A 424 18.67 1.49 16.26
CA SER A 424 19.97 0.94 16.63
C SER A 424 20.82 1.98 17.39
N GLY A 425 21.75 1.50 18.23
CA GLY A 425 22.82 2.36 18.75
C GLY A 425 22.55 3.10 20.07
N PHE A 426 21.56 2.70 20.87
CA PHE A 426 21.50 3.06 22.29
C PHE A 426 22.61 2.34 23.08
N VAL A 427 23.88 2.54 22.71
CA VAL A 427 25.01 2.10 23.56
C VAL A 427 25.25 3.18 24.62
N SER A 428 24.23 3.48 25.40
CA SER A 428 24.34 4.06 26.75
C SER A 428 25.26 5.27 26.97
N PRO A 429 25.44 6.25 26.05
CA PRO A 429 26.05 7.51 26.49
C PRO A 429 25.11 8.28 27.44
N TRP A 430 23.79 8.03 27.34
CA TRP A 430 22.76 8.70 28.13
C TRP A 430 22.68 8.24 29.59
N VAL A 431 23.08 7.00 29.89
CA VAL A 431 23.20 6.54 31.29
C VAL A 431 24.27 7.34 32.04
N GLN A 432 25.21 7.97 31.32
CA GLN A 432 26.23 8.82 31.93
C GLN A 432 25.77 10.26 32.17
N THR A 433 24.59 10.67 31.70
CA THR A 433 24.01 11.99 31.95
C THR A 433 22.80 11.88 32.90
N PRO A 434 23.00 11.86 34.24
CA PRO A 434 21.97 11.52 35.23
C PRO A 434 20.82 12.55 35.40
N HIS A 435 20.63 13.50 34.48
CA HIS A 435 19.71 14.63 34.65
C HIS A 435 18.84 14.95 33.43
N ILE A 436 18.60 13.99 32.54
CA ILE A 436 17.70 14.23 31.42
C ILE A 436 16.27 14.19 31.92
N LEU A 437 15.64 15.36 31.96
CA LEU A 437 14.23 15.49 32.26
C LEU A 437 13.42 14.74 31.20
N PRO A 438 12.40 13.96 31.60
CA PRO A 438 11.48 13.32 30.66
C PRO A 438 10.88 14.34 29.69
N PHE A 439 10.83 13.98 28.42
CA PHE A 439 10.27 14.78 27.38
C PHE A 439 8.75 14.60 27.30
N SER A 440 8.01 15.72 27.28
CA SER A 440 6.54 15.71 27.28
C SER A 440 5.98 16.13 25.92
N THR A 441 5.21 15.24 25.28
CA THR A 441 4.39 15.54 24.08
C THR A 441 2.90 15.52 24.43
N PRO A 442 2.29 16.67 24.77
CA PRO A 442 0.91 16.69 25.25
C PRO A 442 -0.12 16.30 24.18
N THR A 443 0.26 16.28 22.90
CA THR A 443 -0.62 15.99 21.75
C THR A 443 -0.51 14.55 21.24
N LEU A 444 0.49 13.79 21.66
CA LEU A 444 0.81 12.47 21.10
C LEU A 444 -0.20 11.42 21.59
N ARG A 445 -1.05 10.95 20.66
CA ARG A 445 -2.14 10.00 20.92
C ARG A 445 -1.82 8.58 20.51
N SER A 446 -0.93 8.39 19.54
CA SER A 446 -0.54 7.08 19.02
C SER A 446 0.97 6.95 18.98
N LEU A 447 1.48 5.87 19.57
CA LEU A 447 2.91 5.54 19.57
C LEU A 447 3.09 4.10 19.09
N THR A 448 3.85 3.94 18.02
CA THR A 448 4.36 2.65 17.56
C THR A 448 5.84 2.59 17.81
N VAL A 449 6.31 1.52 18.45
CA VAL A 449 7.73 1.23 18.59
C VAL A 449 7.92 -0.21 18.09
N SER A 450 8.71 -0.39 17.05
CA SER A 450 8.89 -1.67 16.39
C SER A 450 10.35 -1.95 16.15
N ARG A 451 10.80 -3.19 16.36
CA ARG A 451 12.16 -3.70 16.08
C ARG A 451 13.28 -2.91 16.80
N GLY A 452 14.31 -3.63 17.23
CA GLY A 452 15.51 -3.04 17.82
C GLY A 452 15.70 -3.42 19.28
N THR A 453 16.93 -3.77 19.63
CA THR A 453 17.31 -4.30 20.94
C THR A 453 17.19 -3.30 22.08
N HIS A 454 17.04 -2.00 21.76
CA HIS A 454 17.06 -0.90 22.72
C HIS A 454 16.01 0.20 22.44
N SER A 455 15.09 0.01 21.50
CA SER A 455 14.12 1.07 21.16
C SER A 455 13.13 1.37 22.30
N VAL A 456 12.96 0.43 23.23
CA VAL A 456 12.10 0.57 24.42
C VAL A 456 12.75 1.41 25.52
N ASP A 457 14.07 1.47 25.59
CA ASP A 457 14.79 2.33 26.55
C ASP A 457 14.42 3.81 26.32
N MET A 458 13.98 4.17 25.11
CA MET A 458 13.45 5.49 24.81
C MET A 458 12.22 5.84 25.65
N LEU A 459 11.38 4.86 26.01
CA LEU A 459 10.19 5.08 26.82
C LEU A 459 10.54 5.66 28.20
N ASP A 460 11.74 5.36 28.72
CA ASP A 460 12.26 5.94 29.97
C ASP A 460 12.51 7.44 29.89
N PHE A 461 12.48 8.03 28.70
CA PHE A 461 12.65 9.47 28.51
C PHE A 461 11.37 10.17 28.04
N LEU A 462 10.23 9.48 27.98
CA LEU A 462 8.97 10.05 27.50
C LEU A 462 7.92 10.18 28.64
N ASP A 463 7.30 11.36 28.78
CA ASP A 463 6.12 11.62 29.62
C ASP A 463 4.93 11.96 28.71
N ILE A 464 4.16 10.94 28.29
CA ILE A 464 3.10 11.08 27.27
C ILE A 464 1.73 10.84 27.89
N ARG A 465 1.17 11.86 28.52
CA ARG A 465 -0.10 11.75 29.27
C ARG A 465 -1.35 11.67 28.41
N SER A 466 -1.25 11.98 27.12
CA SER A 466 -2.36 11.93 26.17
C SER A 466 -2.37 10.66 25.32
N LEU A 467 -1.46 9.71 25.59
CA LEU A 467 -1.34 8.50 24.80
C LEU A 467 -2.59 7.63 24.93
N THR A 468 -3.21 7.32 23.79
CA THR A 468 -4.42 6.48 23.71
C THR A 468 -4.17 5.14 23.02
N SER A 469 -3.13 5.05 22.18
CA SER A 469 -2.78 3.84 21.44
C SER A 469 -1.28 3.58 21.54
N LEU A 470 -0.90 2.35 21.94
CA LEU A 470 0.48 1.90 22.03
C LEU A 470 0.64 0.56 21.29
N LEU A 471 1.56 0.51 20.34
CA LEU A 471 1.90 -0.68 19.57
C LEU A 471 3.39 -0.99 19.74
N LEU A 472 3.71 -2.18 20.26
CA LEU A 472 5.07 -2.67 20.46
C LEU A 472 5.30 -3.94 19.64
N ILE A 473 6.32 -3.96 18.76
CA ILE A 473 6.60 -5.08 17.83
C ILE A 473 8.07 -5.54 17.92
N ASP A 474 8.31 -6.86 17.93
CA ASP A 474 9.62 -7.52 17.75
C ASP A 474 10.69 -7.11 18.79
N TYR A 475 10.45 -7.43 20.07
CA TYR A 475 11.31 -7.04 21.19
C TYR A 475 12.06 -8.20 21.82
N GLN A 476 13.39 -8.01 21.93
CA GLN A 476 14.32 -8.95 22.56
C GLN A 476 14.82 -8.44 23.94
N PRO A 477 15.24 -9.36 24.83
CA PRO A 477 15.00 -9.27 26.28
C PRO A 477 16.04 -8.56 27.15
N CYS A 478 16.89 -7.70 26.59
CA CYS A 478 18.03 -7.22 27.39
C CYS A 478 17.63 -6.26 28.54
N ALA A 479 16.51 -5.53 28.45
CA ALA A 479 16.06 -4.57 29.48
C ALA A 479 14.54 -4.21 29.46
N PHE A 480 13.71 -4.94 28.70
CA PHE A 480 12.33 -4.52 28.37
C PHE A 480 11.38 -4.25 29.55
N PRO A 481 11.33 -5.07 30.63
CA PRO A 481 10.25 -4.95 31.61
C PRO A 481 10.21 -3.59 32.33
N ASP A 482 11.34 -3.11 32.80
CA ASP A 482 11.37 -1.95 33.67
C ASP A 482 10.98 -0.66 32.92
N SER A 483 11.39 -0.50 31.66
CA SER A 483 11.11 0.74 30.92
C SER A 483 9.64 0.94 30.57
N LEU A 484 8.94 -0.13 30.16
CA LEU A 484 7.51 -0.05 29.92
C LEU A 484 6.74 0.22 31.22
N TYR A 485 7.17 -0.43 32.32
CA TYR A 485 6.60 -0.18 33.64
C TYR A 485 6.71 1.29 34.03
N HIS A 486 7.94 1.81 34.01
CA HIS A 486 8.25 3.18 34.42
C HIS A 486 7.56 4.20 33.52
N PHE A 487 7.47 3.93 32.22
CA PHE A 487 6.72 4.76 31.29
C PHE A 487 5.23 4.86 31.67
N ILE A 488 4.57 3.73 31.92
CA ILE A 488 3.14 3.70 32.28
C ILE A 488 2.93 4.34 33.66
N GLU A 489 3.78 4.02 34.64
CA GLU A 489 3.71 4.55 36.00
C GLU A 489 3.90 6.08 36.03
N ARG A 490 4.86 6.58 35.25
CA ARG A 490 5.16 8.02 35.14
C ARG A 490 4.11 8.77 34.35
N SER A 491 3.79 8.31 33.14
CA SER A 491 2.92 9.05 32.21
C SER A 491 1.44 8.90 32.55
N ARG A 492 1.06 7.80 33.24
CA ARG A 492 -0.34 7.41 33.54
C ARG A 492 -1.29 7.66 32.36
N PRO A 493 -0.97 7.13 31.16
CA PRO A 493 -1.72 7.47 29.95
C PRO A 493 -3.12 6.86 30.00
N PRO A 494 -4.16 7.54 29.46
CA PRO A 494 -5.50 6.98 29.30
C PRO A 494 -5.55 5.99 28.13
N LEU A 495 -4.72 4.96 28.18
CA LEU A 495 -4.53 4.02 27.09
C LEU A 495 -5.83 3.25 26.81
N LEU A 496 -6.28 3.32 25.55
CA LEU A 496 -7.47 2.62 25.05
C LEU A 496 -7.09 1.38 24.26
N THR A 497 -5.99 1.44 23.52
CA THR A 497 -5.50 0.35 22.66
C THR A 497 -4.07 -0.01 23.02
N LEU A 498 -3.82 -1.29 23.28
CA LEU A 498 -2.49 -1.84 23.50
C LEU A 498 -2.31 -3.05 22.59
N THR A 499 -1.30 -3.01 21.74
CA THR A 499 -0.90 -4.15 20.90
C THR A 499 0.53 -4.52 21.20
N LEU A 500 0.75 -5.79 21.52
CA LEU A 500 2.05 -6.37 21.82
C LEU A 500 2.29 -7.53 20.86
N THR A 501 3.31 -7.42 20.02
CA THR A 501 3.65 -8.44 19.01
C THR A 501 5.08 -8.87 19.19
N ASN A 502 5.32 -10.17 19.37
CA ASN A 502 6.65 -10.76 19.51
C ASN A 502 7.46 -10.08 20.63
N VAL A 503 6.79 -9.85 21.76
CA VAL A 503 7.42 -9.33 23.00
C VAL A 503 7.74 -10.52 23.88
N VAL A 504 9.00 -10.93 23.85
CA VAL A 504 9.48 -12.17 24.48
C VAL A 504 10.13 -11.80 25.82
N LEU A 505 9.69 -12.45 26.91
CA LEU A 505 10.31 -12.43 28.25
C LEU A 505 9.89 -11.33 29.24
N ILE A 506 8.67 -10.82 29.14
CA ILE A 506 8.05 -10.19 30.31
C ILE A 506 7.50 -11.33 31.18
N PRO A 507 7.91 -11.46 32.46
CA PRO A 507 7.28 -12.40 33.38
C PRO A 507 5.81 -12.03 33.61
N ASP A 508 4.98 -13.01 33.95
CA ASP A 508 3.54 -12.78 34.11
C ASP A 508 3.24 -11.67 35.15
N GLU A 509 4.03 -11.59 36.22
CA GLU A 509 3.93 -10.54 37.23
C GLU A 509 4.06 -9.13 36.63
N GLY A 510 4.95 -8.96 35.64
CA GLY A 510 5.13 -7.70 34.92
C GLY A 510 3.89 -7.32 34.10
N PHE A 511 3.34 -8.26 33.33
CA PHE A 511 2.09 -8.05 32.60
C PHE A 511 0.93 -7.68 33.51
N ILE A 512 0.77 -8.42 34.61
CA ILE A 512 -0.28 -8.18 35.60
C ILE A 512 -0.12 -6.77 36.18
N GLN A 513 1.10 -6.36 36.50
CA GLN A 513 1.39 -5.03 37.03
C GLN A 513 1.08 -3.92 36.00
N TYR A 514 1.37 -4.12 34.70
CA TYR A 514 1.00 -3.17 33.66
C TYR A 514 -0.51 -3.02 33.53
N PHE A 515 -1.23 -4.13 33.43
CA PHE A 515 -2.67 -4.10 33.25
C PHE A 515 -3.41 -3.47 34.44
N ARG A 516 -2.85 -3.56 35.67
CA ARG A 516 -3.39 -2.84 36.84
C ARG A 516 -3.36 -1.33 36.66
N GLN A 517 -2.36 -0.81 35.95
CA GLN A 517 -2.20 0.62 35.70
C GLN A 517 -2.99 1.11 34.48
N LEU A 518 -3.67 0.22 33.75
CA LEU A 518 -4.39 0.54 32.50
C LEU A 518 -5.90 0.25 32.60
N PRO A 519 -6.63 0.82 33.57
CA PRO A 519 -8.06 0.52 33.75
C PRO A 519 -8.94 0.98 32.57
N SER A 520 -8.47 1.93 31.77
CA SER A 520 -9.17 2.47 30.60
C SER A 520 -9.05 1.62 29.34
N LEU A 521 -8.27 0.54 29.37
CA LEU A 521 -7.98 -0.26 28.18
C LEU A 521 -9.25 -0.92 27.62
N ARG A 522 -9.47 -0.76 26.31
CA ARG A 522 -10.63 -1.27 25.59
C ARG A 522 -10.25 -2.33 24.55
N VAL A 523 -9.07 -2.21 23.95
CA VAL A 523 -8.57 -3.11 22.91
C VAL A 523 -7.22 -3.64 23.35
N LEU A 524 -7.12 -4.96 23.49
CA LEU A 524 -5.89 -5.66 23.84
C LEU A 524 -5.58 -6.71 22.78
N HIS A 525 -4.46 -6.52 22.09
CA HIS A 525 -3.94 -7.50 21.13
C HIS A 525 -2.59 -8.01 21.63
N ILE A 526 -2.45 -9.31 21.81
CA ILE A 526 -1.22 -9.96 22.24
C ILE A 526 -0.90 -11.09 21.27
N GLN A 527 0.21 -10.94 20.57
CA GLN A 527 0.63 -11.86 19.53
C GLN A 527 2.08 -12.32 19.74
N TRP A 528 2.36 -13.62 19.62
CA TRP A 528 3.72 -14.17 19.76
C TRP A 528 4.42 -13.78 21.09
N CYS A 529 3.69 -13.64 22.19
CA CYS A 529 4.23 -13.29 23.50
C CYS A 529 4.33 -14.50 24.43
N SER A 530 5.21 -14.42 25.44
CA SER A 530 5.44 -15.49 26.41
C SER A 530 4.40 -15.55 27.56
N ILE A 531 3.23 -14.93 27.40
CA ILE A 531 2.19 -14.86 28.44
C ILE A 531 1.67 -16.26 28.81
N SER A 532 1.56 -16.55 30.11
CA SER A 532 0.96 -17.80 30.59
C SER A 532 -0.49 -17.62 31.03
N ASP A 533 -1.13 -18.74 31.35
CA ASP A 533 -2.45 -18.83 31.97
C ASP A 533 -2.58 -17.99 33.26
N ALA A 534 -1.49 -17.72 33.98
CA ALA A 534 -1.51 -16.86 35.16
C ALA A 534 -2.02 -15.45 34.85
N VAL A 535 -1.63 -14.87 33.70
CA VAL A 535 -2.13 -13.57 33.25
C VAL A 535 -3.63 -13.64 32.95
N LEU A 536 -4.09 -14.71 32.30
CA LEU A 536 -5.52 -14.91 32.00
C LEU A 536 -6.36 -15.07 33.28
N HIS A 537 -5.87 -15.81 34.28
CA HIS A 537 -6.53 -15.92 35.59
C HIS A 537 -6.75 -14.56 36.26
N THR A 538 -5.78 -13.64 36.15
CA THR A 538 -5.96 -12.29 36.71
C THR A 538 -6.99 -11.44 35.97
N LEU A 539 -7.27 -11.73 34.69
CA LEU A 539 -8.36 -11.09 33.93
C LEU A 539 -9.75 -11.61 34.30
N ILE A 540 -9.82 -12.81 34.91
CA ILE A 540 -11.06 -13.49 35.35
C ILE A 540 -11.47 -13.06 36.75
N ASN A 541 -10.52 -13.05 37.68
CA ASN A 541 -10.83 -12.96 39.11
C ASN A 541 -11.36 -11.57 39.47
N GLN A 542 -12.60 -11.51 39.95
CA GLN A 542 -13.06 -10.42 40.78
C GLN A 542 -12.55 -10.66 42.19
N PRO A 543 -12.04 -9.65 42.90
CA PRO A 543 -11.66 -9.86 44.30
C PRO A 543 -12.89 -10.32 45.07
N ASP A 544 -12.77 -11.44 45.80
CA ASP A 544 -13.84 -11.94 46.66
C ASP A 544 -14.20 -10.85 47.69
N ASP A 545 -15.47 -10.44 47.70
CA ASP A 545 -16.01 -9.36 48.55
C ASP A 545 -15.83 -9.62 50.07
N GLU A 546 -15.41 -10.81 50.48
CA GLU A 546 -15.36 -11.24 51.88
C GLU A 546 -14.15 -10.70 52.68
N GLN A 547 -13.17 -10.06 52.04
CA GLN A 547 -12.06 -9.39 52.73
C GLN A 547 -12.15 -7.87 52.53
N GLY A 548 -12.93 -7.23 53.40
CA GLY A 548 -13.40 -5.84 53.34
C GLY A 548 -12.38 -4.70 53.38
N GLU A 549 -11.21 -4.80 52.74
CA GLU A 549 -10.33 -3.66 52.48
C GLU A 549 -9.77 -3.69 51.04
N GLY A 550 -10.55 -3.11 50.11
CA GLY A 550 -9.99 -2.32 49.00
C GLY A 550 -9.23 -3.04 47.89
N ASN A 551 -9.36 -4.36 47.70
CA ASN A 551 -8.72 -5.02 46.56
C ASN A 551 -9.26 -4.46 45.22
N PRO A 552 -8.38 -4.16 44.25
CA PRO A 552 -8.77 -3.50 43.03
C PRO A 552 -9.68 -4.41 42.18
N PRO A 553 -10.68 -3.83 41.51
CA PRO A 553 -11.63 -4.55 40.66
C PRO A 553 -10.94 -5.30 39.51
N CYS A 554 -11.67 -6.25 38.92
CA CYS A 554 -11.33 -7.02 37.71
C CYS A 554 -10.30 -6.31 36.81
N LEU A 555 -9.19 -6.98 36.52
CA LEU A 555 -8.11 -6.45 35.70
C LEU A 555 -8.66 -6.12 34.30
N LEU A 556 -8.48 -4.86 33.86
CA LEU A 556 -9.06 -4.33 32.61
C LEU A 556 -10.60 -4.40 32.57
N PRO A 557 -11.30 -3.61 33.41
CA PRO A 557 -12.75 -3.67 33.50
C PRO A 557 -13.44 -3.18 32.22
N ASN A 558 -12.75 -2.40 31.38
CA ASN A 558 -13.29 -1.77 30.17
C ASN A 558 -13.01 -2.52 28.86
N LEU A 559 -12.47 -3.74 28.94
CA LEU A 559 -12.02 -4.49 27.77
C LEU A 559 -13.21 -4.91 26.86
N LEU A 560 -13.17 -4.48 25.60
CA LEU A 560 -14.19 -4.73 24.56
C LEU A 560 -13.68 -5.62 23.44
N GLU A 561 -12.38 -5.58 23.15
CA GLU A 561 -11.75 -6.38 22.11
C GLU A 561 -10.51 -7.08 22.66
N LEU A 562 -10.42 -8.39 22.41
CA LEU A 562 -9.34 -9.24 22.89
C LEU A 562 -8.84 -10.15 21.77
N GLU A 563 -7.58 -9.98 21.37
CA GLU A 563 -6.91 -10.82 20.38
C GLU A 563 -5.70 -11.50 21.01
N LEU A 564 -5.70 -12.84 21.05
CA LEU A 564 -4.63 -13.66 21.63
C LEU A 564 -4.12 -14.64 20.57
N LEU A 565 -3.07 -14.25 19.84
CA LEU A 565 -2.56 -15.02 18.71
C LEU A 565 -1.15 -15.58 18.96
N TYR A 566 -0.97 -16.85 18.67
CA TYR A 566 0.29 -17.58 18.68
C TYR A 566 1.08 -17.41 19.99
N ASN A 567 0.41 -17.46 21.14
CA ASN A 567 1.04 -17.37 22.46
C ASN A 567 1.27 -18.80 23.01
N PRO A 568 2.51 -19.32 23.01
CA PRO A 568 2.79 -20.74 23.22
C PRO A 568 2.46 -21.25 24.63
N ASN A 569 2.37 -20.36 25.61
CA ASN A 569 2.14 -20.72 27.02
C ASN A 569 0.66 -20.59 27.44
N LEU A 570 -0.25 -20.26 26.51
CA LEU A 570 -1.68 -20.19 26.79
C LEU A 570 -2.38 -21.52 26.51
N THR A 571 -3.18 -21.98 27.45
CA THR A 571 -4.00 -23.18 27.26
C THR A 571 -5.43 -22.85 26.83
N ALA A 572 -6.00 -23.71 26.00
CA ALA A 572 -7.37 -23.56 25.50
C ALA A 572 -8.43 -23.47 26.63
N PRO A 573 -8.35 -24.27 27.71
CA PRO A 573 -9.28 -24.17 28.84
C PRO A 573 -9.27 -22.80 29.51
N GLU A 574 -8.09 -22.18 29.67
CA GLU A 574 -8.00 -20.87 30.33
C GLU A 574 -8.44 -19.72 29.43
N VAL A 575 -8.23 -19.83 28.12
CA VAL A 575 -8.86 -18.89 27.18
C VAL A 575 -10.39 -18.97 27.28
N VAL A 576 -10.96 -20.18 27.38
CA VAL A 576 -12.41 -20.38 27.57
C VAL A 576 -12.91 -19.77 28.88
N SER A 577 -12.17 -19.94 29.98
CA SER A 577 -12.56 -19.44 31.31
C SER A 577 -12.65 -17.90 31.33
N VAL A 578 -11.76 -17.19 30.63
CA VAL A 578 -11.83 -15.72 30.44
C VAL A 578 -13.15 -15.28 29.81
N PHE A 579 -13.53 -15.89 28.68
CA PHE A 579 -14.75 -15.50 27.96
C PHE A 579 -16.02 -15.88 28.73
N LEU A 580 -16.04 -17.03 29.41
CA LEU A 580 -17.17 -17.44 30.25
C LEU A 580 -17.36 -16.49 31.43
N SER A 581 -16.27 -16.11 32.12
CA SER A 581 -16.32 -15.15 33.24
C SER A 581 -16.90 -13.80 32.78
N ARG A 582 -16.39 -13.25 31.68
CA ARG A 582 -16.88 -11.97 31.14
C ARG A 582 -18.34 -12.02 30.69
N LYS A 583 -18.80 -13.15 30.16
CA LYS A 583 -20.22 -13.36 29.80
C LYS A 583 -21.12 -13.47 31.04
N ALA A 584 -20.63 -14.08 32.12
CA ALA A 584 -21.38 -14.18 33.38
C ALA A 584 -21.62 -12.81 34.01
N LEU A 585 -20.62 -11.91 33.97
CA LEU A 585 -20.76 -10.53 34.46
C LEU A 585 -21.87 -9.76 33.74
N TYR A 586 -22.05 -9.99 32.45
CA TYR A 586 -23.13 -9.38 31.67
C TYR A 586 -24.52 -9.92 32.06
N SER A 587 -24.61 -11.20 32.46
CA SER A 587 -25.89 -11.85 32.76
C SER A 587 -26.41 -11.52 34.16
N ALA A 588 -25.53 -11.16 35.10
CA ALA A 588 -25.92 -10.87 36.49
C ALA A 588 -26.58 -9.49 36.67
N ASP A 589 -26.29 -8.52 35.80
CA ASP A 589 -26.69 -7.12 35.99
C ASP A 589 -27.87 -6.69 35.10
N HIS A 590 -28.99 -7.44 35.17
CA HIS A 590 -30.21 -7.14 34.40
C HIS A 590 -30.91 -5.82 34.79
N ARG A 591 -30.45 -5.12 35.83
CA ARG A 591 -31.08 -3.88 36.32
C ARG A 591 -30.42 -2.59 35.82
N PHE A 592 -29.28 -2.69 35.13
CA PHE A 592 -28.61 -1.56 34.52
C PHE A 592 -28.12 -1.91 33.11
N GLU A 593 -28.94 -1.63 32.09
CA GLU A 593 -28.64 -1.84 30.66
C GLU A 593 -27.38 -1.12 30.12
N ALA A 594 -26.56 -0.48 30.96
CA ALA A 594 -25.62 0.54 30.51
C ALA A 594 -24.14 0.37 30.87
N ARG A 595 -23.66 -0.64 31.64
CA ARG A 595 -22.30 -0.48 32.22
C ARG A 595 -21.28 -1.61 32.20
N ALA A 596 -21.62 -2.88 32.02
CA ALA A 596 -20.58 -3.93 31.90
C ALA A 596 -20.19 -4.15 30.42
N PRO A 597 -18.94 -3.85 30.02
CA PRO A 597 -18.49 -4.07 28.65
C PRO A 597 -18.26 -5.57 28.40
N TYR A 598 -19.16 -6.16 27.62
CA TYR A 598 -18.96 -7.48 27.02
C TYR A 598 -17.87 -7.40 25.93
N ILE A 599 -17.02 -8.44 25.80
CA ILE A 599 -16.03 -8.53 24.72
C ILE A 599 -16.78 -8.74 23.39
N ARG A 600 -16.89 -7.68 22.60
CA ARG A 600 -17.67 -7.64 21.34
C ARG A 600 -16.96 -8.33 20.19
N ARG A 601 -15.63 -8.24 20.17
CA ARG A 601 -14.78 -8.83 19.13
C ARG A 601 -13.66 -9.59 19.79
N SER A 602 -13.50 -10.85 19.41
CA SER A 602 -12.48 -11.70 19.99
C SER A 602 -11.93 -12.64 18.96
N ARG A 603 -10.60 -12.79 18.97
CA ARG A 603 -9.89 -13.68 18.07
C ARG A 603 -8.78 -14.40 18.82
N VAL A 604 -8.72 -15.72 18.72
CA VAL A 604 -7.76 -16.51 19.49
C VAL A 604 -7.15 -17.61 18.64
N SER A 605 -5.86 -17.86 18.80
CA SER A 605 -5.21 -19.07 18.28
C SER A 605 -5.20 -20.15 19.34
N VAL A 606 -5.56 -21.37 18.97
CA VAL A 606 -5.56 -22.51 19.90
C VAL A 606 -4.88 -23.71 19.24
N SER A 607 -4.10 -24.47 20.01
CA SER A 607 -3.51 -25.73 19.56
C SER A 607 -4.60 -26.74 19.17
N GLU A 608 -4.38 -27.48 18.07
CA GLU A 608 -5.30 -28.49 17.54
C GLU A 608 -5.68 -29.60 18.55
N LYS A 609 -4.89 -29.77 19.61
CA LYS A 609 -5.06 -30.82 20.63
C LYS A 609 -6.29 -30.61 21.56
N ALA A 610 -7.05 -29.54 21.42
CA ALA A 610 -8.19 -29.19 22.30
C ALA A 610 -9.54 -28.96 21.57
N PRO A 611 -10.14 -29.98 20.93
CA PRO A 611 -11.35 -29.82 20.11
C PRO A 611 -12.60 -29.37 20.89
N SER A 612 -12.71 -29.74 22.17
CA SER A 612 -13.81 -29.32 23.04
C SER A 612 -13.76 -27.81 23.33
N SER A 613 -12.58 -27.27 23.62
CA SER A 613 -12.37 -25.83 23.84
C SER A 613 -12.62 -25.03 22.57
N ILE A 614 -12.17 -25.51 21.40
CA ILE A 614 -12.43 -24.86 20.11
C ILE A 614 -13.93 -24.72 19.86
N SER A 615 -14.68 -25.81 20.04
CA SER A 615 -16.15 -25.80 19.88
C SER A 615 -16.83 -24.84 20.85
N THR A 616 -16.34 -24.78 22.09
CA THR A 616 -16.86 -23.87 23.13
C THR A 616 -16.61 -22.40 22.77
N LEU A 617 -15.39 -22.05 22.33
CA LEU A 617 -15.03 -20.70 21.90
C LEU A 617 -15.88 -20.24 20.70
N GLN A 618 -16.07 -21.11 19.71
CA GLN A 618 -16.95 -20.83 18.57
C GLN A 618 -18.40 -20.59 19.00
N CYS A 619 -18.92 -21.37 19.96
CA CYS A 619 -20.25 -21.14 20.54
C CYS A 619 -20.37 -19.83 21.32
N LEU A 620 -19.24 -19.30 21.82
CA LEU A 620 -19.16 -17.99 22.45
C LEU A 620 -19.01 -16.83 21.45
N GLY A 621 -18.94 -17.12 20.14
CA GLY A 621 -18.76 -16.12 19.09
C GLY A 621 -17.32 -15.65 18.89
N VAL A 622 -16.35 -16.40 19.41
CA VAL A 622 -14.91 -16.11 19.24
C VAL A 622 -14.43 -16.64 17.89
N ASP A 623 -13.69 -15.81 17.14
CA ASP A 623 -13.00 -16.25 15.91
C ASP A 623 -11.77 -17.08 16.29
N VAL A 624 -11.77 -18.38 15.97
CA VAL A 624 -10.72 -19.33 16.38
C VAL A 624 -9.83 -19.69 15.21
N ILE A 625 -8.53 -19.41 15.34
CA ILE A 625 -7.47 -19.87 14.44
C ILE A 625 -6.88 -21.16 15.00
N ILE A 626 -6.92 -22.25 14.24
CA ILE A 626 -6.27 -23.51 14.65
C ILE A 626 -4.79 -23.42 14.33
N ASP A 627 -3.95 -23.39 15.37
CA ASP A 627 -2.51 -23.41 15.20
C ASP A 627 -1.99 -24.85 15.18
N ARG A 628 -1.43 -25.25 14.03
CA ARG A 628 -0.85 -26.57 13.80
C ARG A 628 0.63 -26.66 14.16
N SER A 629 1.23 -25.54 14.54
CA SER A 629 2.67 -25.46 14.87
C SER A 629 2.98 -25.78 16.34
N CYS A 630 1.95 -25.93 17.19
CA CYS A 630 2.04 -26.18 18.64
C CYS A 630 1.93 -27.67 19.08
#